data_AF-A0A7C6PEV8-F1
#
_entry.id   AF-A0A7C6PEV8-F1
#
_cell.length_a   1.000
_cell.length_b   1.000
_cell.length_c   1.000
_cell.angle_alpha   90.00
_cell.angle_beta   90.00
_cell.angle_gamma   90.00
#
_symmetry.space_group_name_H-M   'P 1'
#
loop_
_entity.id
_entity.type
_entity.pdbx_description
1 polymer ?
#
loop_
_entity_poly.entity_id
_entity_poly.type
_entity_poly.pdbx_seq_one_letter_code
_entity_poly.pdbx_strand_id
1 'polypeptide(L)' 'MDYKIIYAEDSIRGCRDKNALKERASDIINRSTTYIEKAEDASEIIIADNRYKIYLKLVKVDDRIVVLDVQENIYILDS' A
#
# COMPACT_ATOMS: atom_id res chain seq x y z
N MET A 1 7.23 15.92 -6.08
CA MET A 1 5.99 15.15 -5.84
C MET A 1 6.18 14.58 -4.46
N ASP A 2 5.50 15.14 -3.47
CA ASP A 2 5.62 14.69 -2.09
C ASP A 2 4.77 13.43 -1.95
N TYR A 3 5.44 12.27 -1.86
CA TYR A 3 4.77 10.99 -1.69
C TYR A 3 4.38 10.83 -0.22
N LYS A 4 3.12 10.52 0.05
CA LYS A 4 2.67 10.19 1.41
C LYS A 4 2.88 8.69 1.65
N ILE A 5 3.88 8.36 2.47
CA ILE A 5 4.16 6.97 2.85
C ILE A 5 3.32 6.60 4.08
N ILE A 6 2.55 5.52 3.98
CA ILE A 6 1.76 4.98 5.09
C ILE A 6 2.24 3.57 5.37
N TYR A 7 2.71 3.30 6.59
CA TYR A 7 3.23 1.97 6.92
C TYR A 7 2.10 0.99 7.24
N ALA A 8 2.16 -0.21 6.68
CA ALA A 8 1.27 -1.31 7.04
C ALA A 8 1.92 -2.25 8.07
N GLU A 9 1.18 -2.64 9.11
CA GLU A 9 1.62 -3.65 10.08
C GLU A 9 1.53 -5.05 9.47
N ASP A 10 2.62 -5.87 9.56
CA ASP A 10 2.87 -7.34 9.44
C ASP A 10 1.90 -8.25 8.60
N SER A 11 0.94 -7.70 7.89
CA SER A 11 -0.29 -8.37 7.43
C SER A 11 -0.22 -8.86 5.99
N ILE A 12 0.76 -8.36 5.22
CA ILE A 12 0.94 -8.66 3.79
C ILE A 12 1.87 -9.87 3.56
N ARG A 13 2.07 -10.70 4.60
CA ARG A 13 2.97 -11.87 4.57
C ARG A 13 2.48 -12.98 3.64
N GLY A 14 3.40 -13.63 2.93
CA GLY A 14 3.23 -15.01 2.44
C GLY A 14 2.66 -15.17 1.03
N CYS A 15 2.54 -14.09 0.25
CA CYS A 15 2.23 -14.22 -1.17
C CYS A 15 3.52 -14.42 -1.96
N ARG A 16 3.64 -15.54 -2.70
CA ARG A 16 4.75 -15.80 -3.63
C ARG A 16 4.52 -15.20 -5.02
N ASP A 17 3.29 -14.77 -5.28
CA ASP A 17 2.85 -14.21 -6.55
C ASP A 17 2.42 -12.75 -6.36
N LYS A 18 2.80 -11.90 -7.32
CA LYS A 18 2.50 -10.47 -7.30
C LYS A 18 1.01 -10.19 -7.36
N ASN A 19 0.23 -10.98 -8.10
CA ASN A 19 -1.23 -10.78 -8.15
C ASN A 19 -1.88 -11.15 -6.82
N ALA A 20 -1.49 -12.29 -6.25
CA ALA A 20 -1.95 -12.67 -4.90
C ALA A 20 -1.54 -11.63 -3.82
N LEU A 21 -0.36 -11.02 -3.95
CA LEU A 21 0.10 -9.96 -3.06
C LEU A 21 -0.73 -8.69 -3.23
N LYS A 22 -1.04 -8.31 -4.47
CA LYS A 22 -1.90 -7.17 -4.83
C LYS A 22 -3.33 -7.32 -4.31
N GLU A 23 -3.94 -8.48 -4.49
CA GLU A 23 -5.28 -8.77 -3.98
C GLU A 23 -5.31 -8.71 -2.46
N ARG A 24 -4.36 -9.39 -1.79
CA ARG A 24 -4.28 -9.40 -0.33
C ARG A 24 -4.04 -8.02 0.27
N ALA A 25 -3.15 -7.24 -0.33
CA ALA A 25 -2.91 -5.86 0.06
C ALA A 25 -4.19 -5.03 -0.07
N SER A 26 -4.88 -5.13 -1.21
CA SER A 26 -6.16 -4.45 -1.45
C SER A 26 -7.20 -4.83 -0.38
N ASP A 27 -7.29 -6.11 -0.04
CA ASP A 27 -8.22 -6.64 0.97
C ASP A 27 -7.94 -6.08 2.37
N ILE A 28 -6.68 -6.09 2.80
CA ILE A 28 -6.27 -5.56 4.11
C ILE A 28 -6.58 -4.08 4.21
N ILE A 29 -6.22 -3.32 3.17
CA ILE A 29 -6.34 -1.88 3.15
C ILE A 29 -7.82 -1.47 3.16
N ASN A 30 -8.65 -2.07 2.31
CA ASN A 30 -10.08 -1.75 2.24
C ASN A 30 -10.86 -2.20 3.48
N ARG A 31 -10.35 -3.14 4.28
CA ARG A 31 -10.94 -3.54 5.56
C ARG A 31 -10.55 -2.63 6.73
N SER A 32 -9.53 -1.79 6.56
CA SER A 32 -9.04 -0.89 7.61
C SER A 32 -9.46 0.54 7.31
N THR A 33 -10.46 1.03 8.04
CA THR A 33 -10.90 2.43 7.99
C THR A 33 -9.75 3.40 8.26
N THR A 34 -8.80 3.02 9.12
CA THR A 34 -7.61 3.81 9.43
C THR A 34 -6.72 4.08 8.21
N TYR A 35 -6.54 3.12 7.29
CA TYR A 35 -5.77 3.37 6.07
C TYR A 35 -6.54 4.29 5.11
N ILE A 36 -7.85 4.14 5.01
CA ILE A 36 -8.74 4.96 4.16
C ILE A 36 -8.80 6.42 4.66
N GLU A 37 -8.81 6.64 5.97
CA GLU A 37 -8.79 7.96 6.59
C GLU A 37 -7.44 8.67 6.46
N LYS A 38 -6.32 7.92 6.56
CA LYS A 38 -4.97 8.47 6.38
C LYS A 38 -4.66 8.79 4.91
N ALA A 39 -5.31 8.09 4.00
CA ALA A 39 -5.23 8.31 2.56
C ALA A 39 -5.97 9.58 2.15
N GLU A 40 -5.26 10.49 1.47
CA GLU A 40 -5.86 11.67 0.84
C GLU A 40 -6.34 11.33 -0.57
N ASP A 41 -7.31 12.10 -1.08
CA ASP A 41 -7.76 12.00 -2.47
C ASP A 41 -6.62 12.46 -3.39
N ALA A 42 -5.74 11.53 -3.74
CA ALA A 42 -4.55 11.82 -4.53
C ALA A 42 -4.07 10.58 -5.30
N SER A 43 -3.40 10.87 -6.41
CA SER A 43 -3.01 9.94 -7.47
C SER A 43 -1.87 8.98 -7.12
N GLU A 44 -1.23 9.12 -5.96
CA GLU A 44 -0.15 8.22 -5.55
C GLU A 44 0.05 8.22 -4.03
N ILE A 45 -0.52 7.21 -3.37
CA ILE A 45 -0.20 6.87 -1.99
C ILE A 45 0.67 5.62 -2.01
N ILE A 46 1.70 5.59 -1.16
CA ILE A 46 2.66 4.48 -1.13
C ILE A 46 2.61 3.81 0.23
N ILE A 47 2.05 2.60 0.27
CA ILE A 47 2.05 1.81 1.50
C ILE A 47 3.28 0.89 1.52
N ALA A 48 4.15 1.14 2.51
CA ALA A 48 5.41 0.43 2.67
C ALA A 48 5.35 -0.53 3.87
N ASP A 49 5.78 -1.77 3.67
CA ASP A 49 6.18 -2.67 4.75
C ASP A 49 7.70 -2.56 4.90
N ASN A 50 8.17 -1.80 5.88
CA ASN A 50 9.61 -1.50 6.03
C ASN A 50 10.43 -2.77 6.35
N ARG A 51 9.80 -3.78 6.95
CA ARG A 51 10.45 -5.02 7.34
C ARG A 51 10.67 -5.94 6.14
N TYR A 52 9.70 -6.00 5.23
CA TYR A 52 9.74 -6.87 4.05
C TYR A 52 10.02 -6.12 2.73
N LYS A 53 10.22 -4.80 2.79
CA LYS A 53 10.49 -3.93 1.64
C LYS A 53 9.43 -4.05 0.54
N ILE A 54 8.16 -4.18 0.94
CA ILE A 54 7.01 -4.24 0.04
C ILE A 54 6.44 -2.83 -0.11
N TYR A 55 6.19 -2.41 -1.34
CA TYR A 55 5.69 -1.10 -1.70
C TYR A 55 4.46 -1.25 -2.58
N LEU A 56 3.41 -0.54 -2.20
CA LEU A 56 2.13 -0.55 -2.90
C LEU A 56 1.90 0.80 -3.50
N LYS A 57 1.68 0.88 -4.81
CA LYS A 57 1.17 2.09 -5.46
C LYS A 57 -0.35 2.02 -5.45
N LEU A 58 -1.00 3.00 -4.85
CA LEU A 58 -2.46 3.04 -4.76
C LEU A 58 -3.03 4.44 -4.95
N VAL A 59 -4.32 4.48 -5.26
CA VAL A 59 -5.13 5.69 -5.37
C VAL A 59 -6.37 5.54 -4.51
N LYS A 60 -6.76 6.62 -3.82
CA LYS A 60 -8.04 6.70 -3.14
C LYS A 60 -9.10 7.22 -4.13
N VAL A 61 -10.22 6.52 -4.19
CA VAL A 61 -11.40 6.89 -4.99
C VAL A 61 -12.59 6.80 -4.04
N ASP A 62 -13.14 7.96 -3.67
CA ASP A 62 -14.15 8.07 -2.62
C ASP A 62 -13.67 7.39 -1.30
N ASP A 63 -14.50 6.53 -0.70
CA ASP A 63 -14.17 5.78 0.51
C ASP A 63 -13.45 4.44 0.22
N ARG A 64 -12.81 4.31 -0.94
CA ARG A 64 -12.15 3.06 -1.36
C ARG A 64 -10.72 3.30 -1.80
N ILE A 65 -9.88 2.29 -1.60
CA ILE A 65 -8.50 2.28 -2.08
C ILE A 65 -8.36 1.26 -3.19
N VAL A 66 -7.82 1.71 -4.32
CA VAL A 66 -7.47 0.86 -5.46
C VAL A 66 -5.96 0.69 -5.51
N VAL A 67 -5.49 -0.55 -5.33
CA VAL A 67 -4.07 -0.87 -5.51
C VAL A 67 -3.79 -0.97 -7.01
N LEU A 68 -2.90 -0.12 -7.49
CA LEU A 68 -2.47 -0.06 -8.89
C LEU A 68 -1.34 -1.05 -9.14
N ASP A 69 -0.37 -1.11 -8.24
CA ASP A 69 0.83 -1.93 -8.40
C ASP A 69 1.42 -2.37 -7.06
N VAL A 70 2.18 -3.47 -7.09
CA VAL A 70 2.94 -3.98 -5.94
C VAL A 70 4.36 -4.32 -6.35
N GLN A 71 5.31 -3.78 -5.58
CA GLN A 71 6.73 -3.95 -5.80
C GLN A 71 7.40 -4.46 -4.51
N GLU A 72 8.28 -5.45 -4.64
CA GLU A 72 9.04 -6.02 -3.52
C GLU A 72 10.51 -5.59 -3.62
N ASN A 73 11.21 -5.59 -2.49
CA ASN A 73 12.65 -5.26 -2.38
C ASN A 73 13.05 -3.87 -2.88
N ILE A 74 12.14 -2.90 -2.80
CA ILE A 74 12.48 -1.52 -3.15
C ILE A 74 13.10 -0.81 -1.96
N TYR A 75 13.97 0.15 -2.23
CA TYR A 75 14.52 1.04 -1.22
C TYR A 75 13.96 2.43 -1.51
N ILE A 76 13.00 2.88 -0.70
CA ILE A 76 12.55 4.27 -0.74
C ILE A 76 13.41 5.06 0.24
N LEU A 77 14.05 6.11 -0.27
CA LEU A 77 14.67 7.14 0.53
C LEU A 77 13.55 8.03 1.08
N ASP A 78 13.23 7.87 2.36
CA ASP A 78 12.39 8.83 3.10
C ASP A 78 13.23 10.11 3.26
N SER A 79 12.84 11.17 2.55
CA SER A 79 13.54 12.47 2.54
C SER A 79 12.81 13.50 3.39
#